data_AF-A0A4Z0AC81-F1
#
_entry.id   AF-A0A4Z0AC81-F1
#
_cell.length_a   1.000
_cell.length_b   1.000
_cell.length_c   1.000
_cell.angle_alpha   90.00
_cell.angle_beta   90.00
_cell.angle_gamma   90.00
#
_symmetry.space_group_name_H-M   'P 1'
#
loop_
_entity.id
_entity.type
_entity.pdbx_description
1 polymer ?
#
loop_
_entity_poly.entity_id
_entity_poly.type
_entity_poly.pdbx_seq_one_letter_code
_entity_poly.pdbx_strand_id
1 'polypeptide(L)'
;MAQDQALRQFVFDTLIDDSPVTDDVLDKIVALYPANDSSLGAPFNTGDSLFDRGSEWYGENMFLSARRRFFGAAAPLQPLFAYFFTEFIPGNDPFLGVFHSSELSLLFSAVPDAIEEDFANTYLDFYLNFVNNLNPGPAWPQFTSETKQVLQLMRDNITAIPDEFNANRTDFLSTTKVLAEFQK
;
A
#
# COMPACT_ATOMS: atom_id res chain seq x y z
N MET A 1 -13.19 -3.40 -22.68
CA MET A 1 -13.15 -4.42 -23.78
C MET A 1 -11.77 -4.63 -24.43
N ALA A 2 -10.84 -3.66 -24.51
CA ALA A 2 -9.42 -3.95 -24.83
C ALA A 2 -8.50 -3.71 -23.62
N GLN A 3 -8.68 -2.58 -22.93
CA GLN A 3 -7.97 -2.25 -21.70
C GLN A 3 -8.22 -3.25 -20.57
N ASP A 4 -9.44 -3.78 -20.45
CA ASP A 4 -9.75 -4.80 -19.45
C ASP A 4 -9.04 -6.12 -19.74
N GLN A 5 -8.93 -6.50 -21.02
CA GLN A 5 -8.17 -7.69 -21.41
C GLN A 5 -6.68 -7.50 -21.13
N ALA A 6 -6.15 -6.29 -21.36
CA ALA A 6 -4.77 -5.97 -21.01
C ALA A 6 -4.52 -6.09 -19.50
N LEU A 7 -5.45 -5.62 -18.65
CA LEU A 7 -5.35 -5.81 -17.21
C LEU A 7 -5.40 -7.30 -16.83
N ARG A 8 -6.30 -8.09 -17.41
CA ARG A 8 -6.34 -9.55 -17.17
C ARG A 8 -5.03 -10.23 -17.53
N GLN A 9 -4.49 -9.90 -18.71
CA GLN A 9 -3.22 -10.47 -19.15
C GLN A 9 -2.09 -10.07 -18.20
N PHE A 10 -2.05 -8.81 -17.77
CA PHE A 10 -1.07 -8.35 -16.78
C PHE A 10 -1.17 -9.14 -15.47
N VAL A 11 -2.39 -9.42 -14.98
CA VAL A 11 -2.58 -10.27 -13.78
C VAL A 11 -1.95 -11.64 -13.99
N PHE A 12 -2.24 -12.33 -15.10
CA PHE A 12 -1.66 -13.63 -15.41
C PHE A 12 -0.13 -13.59 -15.49
N ASP A 13 0.43 -12.57 -16.14
CA ASP A 13 1.87 -12.43 -16.33
C ASP A 13 2.63 -12.25 -15.00
N THR A 14 1.94 -11.93 -13.90
CA THR A 14 2.53 -11.84 -12.57
C THR A 14 2.51 -13.15 -11.77
N LEU A 15 1.82 -14.19 -12.27
CA LEU A 15 1.64 -15.46 -11.57
C LEU A 15 2.64 -16.49 -12.09
N ILE A 16 3.08 -17.38 -11.20
CA ILE A 16 3.93 -18.53 -11.57
C ILE A 16 3.12 -19.58 -12.34
N ASP A 17 1.89 -19.81 -11.88
CA ASP A 17 0.93 -20.73 -12.48
C ASP A 17 -0.45 -20.06 -12.44
N ASP A 18 -0.95 -19.72 -13.62
CA ASP A 18 -2.23 -19.05 -13.84
C ASP A 18 -3.37 -20.04 -14.10
N SER A 19 -3.07 -21.33 -14.28
CA SER A 19 -4.07 -22.37 -14.56
C SER A 19 -5.21 -22.50 -13.54
N PRO A 20 -5.04 -22.17 -12.24
CA PRO A 20 -6.14 -22.20 -11.29
C PRO A 20 -7.07 -20.99 -11.36
N VAL A 21 -6.67 -19.91 -12.03
CA VAL A 21 -7.38 -18.62 -11.97
C VAL A 21 -8.67 -18.67 -12.78
N THR A 22 -9.76 -18.26 -12.15
CA THR A 22 -11.09 -18.29 -12.74
C THR A 22 -11.51 -16.95 -13.34
N ASP A 23 -12.34 -17.00 -14.39
CA ASP A 23 -12.86 -15.79 -15.04
C ASP A 23 -13.61 -14.86 -14.07
N ASP A 24 -14.31 -15.40 -13.06
CA ASP A 24 -15.03 -14.56 -12.11
C ASP A 24 -14.09 -13.78 -11.18
N VAL A 25 -12.91 -14.32 -10.86
CA VAL A 25 -11.86 -13.59 -10.14
C VAL A 25 -11.34 -12.45 -11.00
N LEU A 26 -11.07 -12.70 -12.28
CA LEU A 26 -10.59 -11.69 -13.23
C LEU A 26 -11.64 -10.60 -13.52
N ASP A 27 -12.91 -10.99 -13.66
CA ASP A 27 -14.05 -10.09 -13.80
C ASP A 27 -14.13 -9.15 -12.59
N LYS A 28 -13.97 -9.71 -11.38
CA LYS A 28 -14.01 -8.93 -10.15
C LYS A 28 -12.83 -7.99 -10.01
N ILE A 29 -11.62 -8.39 -10.43
CA ILE A 29 -10.47 -7.49 -10.52
C ILE A 29 -10.79 -6.33 -11.48
N VAL A 30 -11.21 -6.63 -12.71
CA VAL A 30 -11.56 -5.60 -13.70
C VAL A 30 -12.60 -4.61 -13.15
N ALA A 31 -13.59 -5.09 -12.41
CA ALA A 31 -14.62 -4.25 -11.80
C ALA A 31 -14.10 -3.39 -10.63
N LEU A 32 -13.12 -3.87 -9.87
CA LEU A 32 -12.53 -3.18 -8.71
C LEU A 32 -11.51 -2.10 -9.09
N TYR A 33 -10.86 -2.27 -10.24
CA TYR A 33 -9.93 -1.30 -10.82
C TYR A 33 -10.47 -0.89 -12.18
N PRO A 34 -11.46 0.01 -12.30
CA PRO A 34 -11.97 0.46 -13.60
C PRO A 34 -10.98 1.38 -14.35
N ALA A 35 -11.13 1.49 -15.67
CA ALA A 35 -10.36 2.44 -16.48
C ALA A 35 -10.78 3.90 -16.26
N ASN A 36 -9.81 4.82 -16.28
CA ASN A 36 -10.01 6.27 -16.13
C ASN A 36 -10.71 6.70 -14.83
N ASP A 37 -10.58 5.91 -13.77
CA ASP A 37 -11.14 6.26 -12.47
C ASP A 37 -10.13 7.07 -11.66
N SER A 38 -10.37 8.38 -11.56
CA SER A 38 -9.49 9.28 -10.81
C SER A 38 -9.58 9.11 -9.30
N SER A 39 -10.43 8.22 -8.78
CA SER A 39 -10.60 7.99 -7.35
C SER A 39 -9.69 6.90 -6.77
N LEU A 40 -8.90 6.21 -7.60
CA LEU A 40 -7.96 5.19 -7.12
C LEU A 40 -6.57 5.81 -6.83
N GLY A 41 -5.74 5.15 -6.01
CA GLY A 41 -4.66 5.77 -5.23
C GLY A 41 -3.25 5.83 -5.86
N ALA A 42 -3.10 5.61 -7.15
CA ALA A 42 -1.85 5.78 -7.91
C ALA A 42 -1.88 7.16 -8.63
N PRO A 43 -0.84 7.60 -9.36
CA PRO A 43 -1.00 8.76 -10.25
C PRO A 43 -1.96 8.39 -11.39
N PHE A 44 -3.26 8.42 -11.14
CA PHE A 44 -4.26 8.30 -12.19
C PHE A 44 -4.16 9.50 -13.11
N ASN A 45 -4.44 9.26 -14.39
CA ASN A 45 -4.28 10.22 -15.47
C ASN A 45 -2.83 10.36 -15.97
N THR A 46 -2.02 9.29 -15.91
CA THR A 46 -0.75 9.25 -16.66
C THR A 46 -0.95 9.24 -18.18
N GLY A 47 -2.18 8.96 -18.63
CA GLY A 47 -2.52 8.74 -20.04
C GLY A 47 -2.41 7.28 -20.46
N ASP A 48 -1.95 6.38 -19.59
CA ASP A 48 -1.90 4.93 -19.82
C ASP A 48 -2.80 4.18 -18.81
N SER A 49 -3.93 3.69 -19.32
CA SER A 49 -4.90 2.96 -18.50
C SER A 49 -4.35 1.66 -17.89
N LEU A 50 -3.41 0.97 -18.56
CA LEU A 50 -2.85 -0.26 -18.02
C LEU A 50 -1.88 0.07 -16.89
N PHE A 51 -1.04 1.09 -17.07
CA PHE A 51 -0.13 1.55 -16.04
C PHE A 51 -0.89 1.96 -14.77
N ASP A 52 -1.92 2.80 -14.90
CA ASP A 52 -2.69 3.31 -13.77
C ASP A 52 -3.36 2.18 -12.97
N ARG A 53 -4.05 1.26 -13.65
CA ARG A 53 -4.79 0.16 -12.99
C ARG A 53 -3.88 -0.96 -12.52
N GLY A 54 -2.85 -1.27 -13.30
CA GLY A 54 -1.90 -2.35 -13.03
C GLY A 54 -1.03 -2.03 -11.83
N SER A 55 -0.54 -0.79 -11.71
CA SER A 55 0.25 -0.34 -10.55
C SER A 55 -0.56 -0.39 -9.26
N GLU A 56 -1.81 0.10 -9.27
CA GLU A 56 -2.72 0.05 -8.12
C GLU A 56 -3.02 -1.40 -7.70
N TRP A 57 -3.46 -2.25 -8.65
CA TRP A 57 -3.73 -3.65 -8.36
C TRP A 57 -2.50 -4.38 -7.84
N TYR A 58 -1.33 -4.15 -8.45
CA TYR A 58 -0.09 -4.80 -8.05
C TYR A 58 0.33 -4.37 -6.64
N GLY A 59 0.29 -3.07 -6.35
CA GLY A 59 0.58 -2.51 -5.03
C GLY A 59 -0.31 -3.09 -3.93
N GLU A 60 -1.62 -3.15 -4.19
CA GLU A 60 -2.57 -3.70 -3.24
C GLU A 60 -2.45 -5.22 -3.08
N ASN A 61 -2.29 -5.97 -4.18
CA ASN A 61 -2.22 -7.44 -4.18
C ASN A 61 -0.91 -7.98 -3.60
N MET A 62 0.21 -7.28 -3.78
CA MET A 62 1.52 -7.74 -3.29
C MET A 62 1.85 -7.21 -1.90
N PHE A 63 1.43 -5.99 -1.56
CA PHE A 63 1.84 -5.34 -0.32
C PHE A 63 0.68 -5.08 0.64
N LEU A 64 -0.29 -4.26 0.24
CA LEU A 64 -1.29 -3.77 1.20
C LEU A 64 -2.22 -4.88 1.72
N SER A 65 -2.76 -5.72 0.84
CA SER A 65 -3.62 -6.86 1.19
C SER A 65 -2.87 -7.87 2.08
N ALA A 66 -1.63 -8.19 1.72
CA ALA A 66 -0.78 -9.08 2.52
C ALA A 66 -0.54 -8.50 3.93
N ARG A 67 -0.24 -7.20 4.04
CA ARG A 67 -0.08 -6.52 5.33
C ARG A 67 -1.39 -6.51 6.14
N ARG A 68 -2.55 -6.24 5.51
CA ARG A 68 -3.88 -6.32 6.16
C ARG A 68 -4.11 -7.70 6.78
N ARG A 69 -3.88 -8.76 5.98
CA ARG A 69 -4.05 -10.16 6.39
C ARG A 69 -3.12 -10.53 7.54
N PHE A 70 -1.83 -10.16 7.44
CA PHE A 70 -0.85 -10.39 8.50
C PHE A 70 -1.25 -9.71 9.81
N PHE A 71 -1.59 -8.42 9.76
CA PHE A 71 -1.97 -7.64 10.94
C PHE A 71 -3.26 -8.18 11.58
N GLY A 72 -4.24 -8.60 10.77
CA GLY A 72 -5.46 -9.24 11.27
C GLY A 72 -5.19 -10.50 12.09
N ALA A 73 -4.22 -11.32 11.66
CA ALA A 73 -3.84 -12.53 12.38
C ALA A 73 -2.94 -12.27 13.59
N ALA A 74 -2.06 -11.28 13.51
CA ALA A 74 -1.02 -11.03 14.51
C ALA A 74 -1.46 -10.07 15.64
N ALA A 75 -2.45 -9.20 15.43
CA ALA A 75 -2.89 -8.21 16.42
C ALA A 75 -3.29 -8.79 17.79
N PRO A 76 -3.92 -9.99 17.88
CA PRO A 76 -4.22 -10.61 19.18
C PRO A 76 -3.00 -11.21 19.90
N LEU A 77 -1.86 -11.32 19.21
CA LEU A 77 -0.71 -12.09 19.67
C LEU A 77 0.44 -11.20 20.16
N GLN A 78 0.55 -9.97 19.67
CA GLN A 78 1.61 -9.02 20.03
C GLN A 78 1.23 -7.57 19.68
N PRO A 79 1.86 -6.56 20.31
CA PRO A 79 1.73 -5.18 19.87
C PRO A 79 2.20 -5.00 18.43
N LEU A 80 1.41 -4.30 17.62
CA LEU A 80 1.72 -4.00 16.23
C LEU A 80 1.56 -2.51 15.95
N PHE A 81 2.41 -2.00 15.07
CA PHE A 81 2.41 -0.62 14.62
C PHE A 81 2.54 -0.63 13.11
N ALA A 82 1.64 0.04 12.40
CA ALA A 82 1.68 0.19 10.95
C ALA A 82 1.55 1.65 10.57
N TYR A 83 2.10 2.01 9.41
CA TYR A 83 1.97 3.33 8.82
C TYR A 83 1.50 3.23 7.36
N PHE A 84 0.94 4.33 6.87
CA PHE A 84 0.68 4.60 5.46
C PHE A 84 1.51 5.82 5.06
N PHE A 85 2.56 5.59 4.26
CA PHE A 85 3.45 6.66 3.83
C PHE A 85 2.88 7.34 2.60
N THR A 86 2.66 8.65 2.68
CA THR A 86 1.97 9.43 1.66
C THR A 86 2.74 10.70 1.29
N GLU A 87 3.97 10.88 1.79
CA GLU A 87 4.80 12.03 1.43
C GLU A 87 5.39 11.87 0.02
N PHE A 88 5.09 12.85 -0.84
CA PHE A 88 5.78 12.98 -2.12
C PHE A 88 7.03 13.83 -1.94
N ILE A 89 8.17 13.14 -1.76
CA ILE A 89 9.46 13.80 -1.51
C ILE A 89 9.85 14.68 -2.72
N PRO A 90 10.18 15.96 -2.50
CA PRO A 90 10.63 16.86 -3.56
C PRO A 90 11.76 16.27 -4.41
N GLY A 91 11.62 16.40 -5.72
CA GLY A 91 12.59 15.87 -6.70
C GLY A 91 12.31 14.46 -7.22
N ASN A 92 11.38 13.72 -6.61
CA ASN A 92 10.89 12.47 -7.17
C ASN A 92 10.10 12.70 -8.47
N ASP A 93 10.02 11.67 -9.31
CA ASP A 93 9.25 11.72 -10.56
C ASP A 93 7.74 11.73 -10.26
N PRO A 94 6.99 12.78 -10.61
CA PRO A 94 5.54 12.83 -10.40
C PRO A 94 4.78 11.70 -11.11
N PHE A 95 5.34 11.13 -12.18
CA PHE A 95 4.76 9.97 -12.88
C PHE A 95 4.66 8.72 -11.99
N LEU A 96 5.51 8.62 -10.97
CA LEU A 96 5.57 7.47 -10.06
C LEU A 96 4.78 7.70 -8.76
N GLY A 97 4.38 8.95 -8.47
CA GLY A 97 3.75 9.30 -7.20
C GLY A 97 4.62 8.96 -5.99
N VAL A 98 4.01 8.45 -4.92
CA VAL A 98 4.71 7.91 -3.74
C VAL A 98 5.04 6.44 -4.01
N PHE A 99 6.16 6.20 -4.67
CA PHE A 99 6.52 4.89 -5.17
C PHE A 99 7.30 4.04 -4.15
N HIS A 100 7.40 2.74 -4.43
CA HIS A 100 8.12 1.81 -3.59
C HIS A 100 9.56 2.27 -3.31
N SER A 101 9.97 2.26 -2.04
CA SER A 101 11.29 2.67 -1.53
C SER A 101 11.62 4.16 -1.56
N SER A 102 10.69 5.04 -1.95
CA SER A 102 10.94 6.49 -1.98
C SER A 102 11.37 7.04 -0.61
N GLU A 103 10.78 6.49 0.46
CA GLU A 103 11.02 6.90 1.84
C GLU A 103 12.43 6.56 2.36
N LEU A 104 13.12 5.61 1.73
CA LEU A 104 14.46 5.20 2.17
C LEU A 104 15.46 6.37 2.12
N SER A 105 15.24 7.33 1.23
CA SER A 105 16.05 8.54 1.11
C SER A 105 16.02 9.42 2.38
N LEU A 106 14.93 9.35 3.16
CA LEU A 106 14.77 10.07 4.43
C LEU A 106 15.46 9.39 5.60
N LEU A 107 15.75 8.08 5.50
CA LEU A 107 16.28 7.27 6.61
C LEU A 107 17.76 6.90 6.43
N PHE A 108 18.23 6.71 5.20
CA PHE A 108 19.52 6.07 4.93
C PHE A 108 20.48 6.91 4.07
N SER A 109 20.10 8.13 3.70
CA SER A 109 20.95 9.06 2.96
C SER A 109 20.85 10.48 3.51
N ALA A 110 21.60 11.41 2.92
CA ALA A 110 21.33 12.82 3.14
C ALA A 110 19.89 13.13 2.71
N VAL A 111 19.16 13.83 3.57
CA VAL A 111 17.77 14.22 3.29
C VAL A 111 17.75 15.02 1.97
N PRO A 112 16.92 14.64 0.97
CA PRO A 112 17.02 15.20 -0.38
C PRO A 112 16.75 16.70 -0.49
N ASP A 113 15.92 17.25 0.40
CA ASP A 113 15.56 18.66 0.45
C ASP A 113 15.44 19.12 1.91
N ALA A 114 15.86 20.34 2.21
CA ALA A 114 15.81 20.91 3.56
C ALA A 114 14.37 20.97 4.11
N ILE A 115 13.36 21.07 3.24
CA ILE A 115 11.95 21.07 3.67
C ILE A 115 11.55 19.73 4.34
N GLU A 116 12.25 18.64 4.04
CA GLU A 116 11.97 17.31 4.58
C GLU A 116 12.71 17.02 5.89
N GLU A 117 13.62 17.89 6.36
CA GLU A 117 14.50 17.59 7.50
C GLU A 117 13.73 17.28 8.79
N ASP A 118 12.77 18.13 9.16
CA ASP A 118 11.98 17.95 10.38
C ASP A 118 11.11 16.68 10.31
N PHE A 119 10.55 16.40 9.13
CA PHE A 119 9.77 15.20 8.88
C PHE A 119 10.63 13.93 8.94
N ALA A 120 11.80 13.95 8.30
CA ALA A 120 12.76 12.85 8.30
C ALA A 120 13.27 12.54 9.72
N ASN A 121 13.58 13.58 10.51
CA ASN A 121 13.97 13.42 11.92
C ASN A 121 12.84 12.80 12.75
N THR A 122 11.60 13.27 12.59
CA THR A 122 10.43 12.69 13.28
C THR A 122 10.23 11.23 12.89
N TYR A 123 10.38 10.90 11.61
CA TYR A 123 10.23 9.54 11.11
C TYR A 123 11.33 8.61 11.65
N LEU A 124 12.58 9.09 11.69
CA LEU A 124 13.70 8.37 12.27
C LEU A 124 13.51 8.14 13.79
N ASP A 125 13.02 9.15 14.52
CA ASP A 125 12.77 9.05 15.96
C ASP A 125 11.77 7.95 16.30
N PHE A 126 10.75 7.71 15.46
CA PHE A 126 9.83 6.59 15.66
C PHE A 126 10.56 5.23 15.63
N TYR A 127 11.46 5.02 14.67
CA TYR A 127 12.26 3.80 14.61
C TYR A 127 13.24 3.69 15.78
N LEU A 128 13.91 4.77 16.14
CA LEU A 128 14.83 4.80 17.28
C LEU A 128 14.09 4.47 18.59
N ASN A 129 12.90 5.04 18.80
CA ASN A 129 12.06 4.73 19.95
C ASN A 129 11.65 3.27 19.97
N PHE A 130 11.22 2.71 18.84
CA PHE A 130 10.85 1.30 18.76
C PHE A 130 12.02 0.37 19.06
N VAL A 131 13.21 0.66 18.53
CA VAL A 131 14.43 -0.14 18.80
C VAL A 131 14.80 -0.12 20.29
N ASN A 132 14.67 1.03 20.96
CA ASN A 132 15.06 1.16 22.37
C ASN A 132 13.98 0.66 23.34
N ASN A 133 12.70 0.83 23.00
CA ASN A 133 11.58 0.70 23.95
C ASN A 133 10.51 -0.32 23.53
N LEU A 134 10.63 -0.93 22.35
CA LEU A 134 9.59 -1.75 21.71
C LEU A 134 8.26 -0.97 21.53
N ASN A 135 8.33 0.35 21.46
CA ASN A 135 7.21 1.27 21.26
C ASN A 135 7.70 2.52 20.52
N PRO A 136 7.08 2.90 19.39
CA PRO A 136 7.51 4.06 18.59
C PRO A 136 7.21 5.42 19.26
N GLY A 137 6.35 5.46 20.27
CA GLY A 137 5.92 6.68 20.95
C GLY A 137 4.43 7.00 20.75
N PRO A 138 3.90 8.00 21.48
CA PRO A 138 2.46 8.22 21.60
C PRO A 138 1.77 8.71 20.32
N ALA A 139 2.52 9.28 19.36
CA ALA A 139 1.95 9.74 18.09
C ALA A 139 1.66 8.60 17.11
N TRP A 140 2.31 7.45 17.26
CA TRP A 140 2.09 6.28 16.40
C TRP A 140 1.18 5.27 17.13
N PRO A 141 -0.11 5.19 16.75
CA PRO A 141 -1.05 4.34 17.46
C PRO A 141 -0.70 2.86 17.32
N GLN A 142 -0.93 2.09 18.38
CA GLN A 142 -0.94 0.64 18.28
C GLN A 142 -2.13 0.20 17.43
N PHE A 143 -1.87 -0.66 16.45
CA PHE A 143 -2.90 -1.32 15.69
C PHE A 143 -3.55 -2.42 16.55
N THR A 144 -4.87 -2.36 16.69
CA THR A 144 -5.68 -3.44 17.30
C THR A 144 -6.77 -3.90 16.34
N SER A 145 -7.32 -5.09 16.58
CA SER A 145 -8.44 -5.60 15.80
C SER A 145 -9.70 -4.73 15.93
N GLU A 146 -9.86 -3.98 17.02
CA GLU A 146 -11.00 -3.06 17.20
C GLU A 146 -10.80 -1.73 16.48
N THR A 147 -9.64 -1.09 16.63
CA THR A 147 -9.44 0.29 16.16
C THR A 147 -8.87 0.37 14.75
N LYS A 148 -8.10 -0.65 14.35
CA LYS A 148 -7.36 -0.73 13.08
C LYS A 148 -6.64 0.57 12.72
N GLN A 149 -6.12 1.30 13.72
CA GLN A 149 -5.44 2.57 13.47
C GLN A 149 -4.03 2.33 12.92
N VAL A 150 -3.66 3.15 11.93
CA VAL A 150 -2.31 3.26 11.39
C VAL A 150 -1.88 4.71 11.37
N LEU A 151 -0.57 4.97 11.33
CA LEU A 151 -0.04 6.32 11.23
C LEU A 151 0.06 6.74 9.76
N GLN A 152 -0.64 7.80 9.35
CA GLN A 152 -0.31 8.46 8.09
C GLN A 152 0.99 9.25 8.26
N LEU A 153 1.93 9.05 7.35
CA LEU A 153 3.20 9.77 7.31
C LEU A 153 3.23 10.68 6.09
N MET A 154 2.98 11.96 6.34
CA MET A 154 3.08 13.06 5.39
C MET A 154 3.65 14.26 6.13
N ARG A 155 4.54 15.01 5.48
CA ARG A 155 5.03 16.28 6.01
C ARG A 155 3.84 17.20 6.28
N ASP A 156 3.87 17.86 7.44
CA ASP A 156 2.79 18.70 7.96
C ASP A 156 1.45 17.98 8.24
N ASN A 157 1.38 16.64 8.10
CA ASN A 157 0.17 15.85 8.34
C ASN A 157 0.47 14.42 8.82
N ILE A 158 1.19 14.31 9.94
CA ILE A 158 1.35 13.05 10.68
C ILE A 158 0.12 12.85 11.56
N THR A 159 -0.72 11.87 11.22
CA THR A 159 -1.99 11.67 11.92
C THR A 159 -2.42 10.21 11.95
N ALA A 160 -3.11 9.81 13.02
CA ALA A 160 -3.72 8.49 13.10
C ALA A 160 -4.94 8.43 12.17
N ILE A 161 -4.99 7.41 11.31
CA ILE A 161 -6.12 7.16 10.41
C ILE A 161 -6.62 5.72 10.55
N PRO A 162 -7.92 5.47 10.30
CA PRO A 162 -8.42 4.11 10.11
C PRO A 162 -7.76 3.44 8.90
N ASP A 163 -7.34 2.19 9.05
CA ASP A 163 -6.81 1.33 7.99
C ASP A 163 -7.93 0.77 7.09
N GLU A 164 -8.74 1.67 6.54
CA GLU A 164 -9.93 1.36 5.73
C GLU A 164 -9.81 1.83 4.26
N PHE A 165 -8.74 2.55 3.92
CA PHE A 165 -8.45 2.96 2.55
C PHE A 165 -8.34 1.73 1.63
N ASN A 166 -9.04 1.73 0.49
CA ASN A 166 -9.08 0.63 -0.48
C ASN A 166 -9.50 -0.74 0.11
N ALA A 167 -10.25 -0.75 1.23
CA ALA A 167 -10.65 -1.98 1.92
C ALA A 167 -11.42 -2.96 1.02
N ASN A 168 -12.36 -2.47 0.21
CA ASN A 168 -13.13 -3.30 -0.72
C ASN A 168 -12.26 -4.16 -1.66
N ARG A 169 -11.09 -3.65 -2.05
CA ARG A 169 -10.15 -4.35 -2.92
C ARG A 169 -9.26 -5.29 -2.16
N THR A 170 -8.66 -4.81 -1.08
CA THR A 170 -7.77 -5.66 -0.27
C THR A 170 -8.53 -6.82 0.36
N ASP A 171 -9.79 -6.62 0.73
CA ASP A 171 -10.64 -7.67 1.28
C ASP A 171 -10.91 -8.75 0.24
N PHE A 172 -11.22 -8.35 -1.01
CA PHE A 172 -11.37 -9.29 -2.11
C PHE A 172 -10.07 -10.05 -2.41
N LEU A 173 -8.94 -9.33 -2.50
CA LEU A 173 -7.61 -9.90 -2.74
C LEU A 173 -7.15 -10.84 -1.62
N SER A 174 -7.68 -10.67 -0.40
CA SER A 174 -7.40 -11.52 0.77
C SER A 174 -8.37 -12.70 0.92
N THR A 175 -9.32 -12.91 0.00
CA THR A 175 -10.24 -14.06 0.10
C THR A 175 -9.51 -15.39 -0.09
N THR A 176 -9.98 -16.43 0.58
CA THR A 176 -9.44 -17.80 0.45
C THR A 176 -9.39 -18.27 -1.01
N LYS A 177 -10.37 -17.87 -1.82
CA LYS A 177 -10.41 -18.20 -3.25
C LYS A 177 -9.24 -17.56 -4.00
N VAL A 178 -9.08 -16.24 -3.92
CA VAL A 178 -8.00 -15.52 -4.62
C VAL A 178 -6.63 -16.02 -4.18
N LEU A 179 -6.43 -16.25 -2.88
CA LEU A 179 -5.18 -16.77 -2.35
C LEU A 179 -4.84 -18.17 -2.88
N ALA A 180 -5.84 -19.05 -2.94
CA ALA A 180 -5.66 -20.40 -3.49
C ALA A 180 -5.35 -20.36 -5.00
N GLU A 181 -6.06 -19.53 -5.76
CA GLU A 181 -5.85 -19.40 -7.21
C GLU A 181 -4.51 -18.75 -7.55
N PHE A 182 -4.06 -17.79 -6.75
CA PHE A 182 -2.77 -17.11 -6.94
C PHE A 182 -1.60 -17.84 -6.26
N GLN A 183 -1.87 -18.94 -5.55
CA GLN A 183 -0.89 -19.75 -4.83
C GLN A 183 -0.10 -18.95 -3.77
N LYS A 184 -0.81 -18.15 -2.96
CA LYS A 184 -0.27 -17.25 -1.92
C LYS A 184 -0.69 -17.60 -0.49
#